data_AF-A0A1Q9NDT7-F1
#
_entry.id   AF-A0A1Q9NDT7-F1
#
_cell.length_a   1.000
_cell.length_b   1.000
_cell.length_c   1.000
_cell.angle_alpha   90.00
_cell.angle_beta   90.00
_cell.angle_gamma   90.00
#
_symmetry.space_group_name_H-M   'P 1'
#
loop_
_entity.id
_entity.type
_entity.pdbx_description
1 polymer ?
#
loop_
_entity_poly.entity_id
_entity_poly.type
_entity_poly.pdbx_seq_one_letter_code
_entity_poly.pdbx_strand_id
1 'polypeptide(L)' 'RDGVIDHLTGLGTGNLRELHDAIVAHGTKFYLSGMSSKTRGLTESELVGKNYEFAAPKKLVQLAVEHDRMFNY' A
#
# COMPACT_ATOMS: atom_id res chain seq x y z
N ARG A 1 -1.55 -9.22 -2.82
CA ARG A 1 -1.75 -10.47 -3.60
C ARG A 1 -3.20 -10.51 -4.04
N ASP A 2 -3.45 -10.75 -5.33
CA ASP A 2 -4.77 -10.49 -5.93
C ASP A 2 -5.87 -11.38 -5.32
N GLY A 3 -5.59 -12.69 -5.15
CA GLY A 3 -6.54 -13.59 -4.49
C GLY A 3 -6.94 -13.21 -3.05
N VAL A 4 -6.12 -12.47 -2.30
CA VAL A 4 -6.51 -11.99 -0.96
C VAL A 4 -7.44 -10.79 -1.07
N ILE A 5 -7.08 -9.82 -1.90
CA ILE A 5 -7.81 -8.56 -2.01
C ILE A 5 -9.17 -8.74 -2.66
N ASP A 6 -9.32 -9.72 -3.55
CA ASP A 6 -10.59 -10.03 -4.20
C ASP A 6 -11.65 -10.59 -3.24
N HIS A 7 -11.22 -11.21 -2.13
CA HIS A 7 -12.13 -11.94 -1.22
C HIS A 7 -12.21 -11.33 0.19
N LEU A 8 -11.27 -10.47 0.58
CA LEU A 8 -11.25 -9.92 1.93
C LEU A 8 -12.37 -8.90 2.11
N THR A 9 -13.26 -9.16 3.08
CA THR A 9 -14.34 -8.25 3.48
C THR A 9 -14.16 -7.90 4.94
N GLY A 10 -14.13 -6.60 5.26
CA GLY A 10 -14.06 -6.12 6.63
C GLY A 10 -15.45 -6.00 7.26
N LEU A 11 -15.51 -6.20 8.58
CA LEU A 11 -16.75 -6.10 9.34
C LEU A 11 -17.22 -4.63 9.38
N GLY A 12 -18.26 -4.32 8.62
CA GLY A 12 -18.82 -2.97 8.52
C GLY A 12 -18.04 -1.99 7.64
N THR A 13 -16.93 -2.42 7.01
CA THR A 13 -16.11 -1.57 6.11
C THR A 13 -16.19 -1.97 4.65
N GLY A 14 -16.75 -3.14 4.32
CA GLY A 14 -16.96 -3.59 2.94
C GLY A 14 -15.79 -4.40 2.36
N ASN A 15 -15.81 -4.57 1.03
CA ASN A 15 -14.85 -5.39 0.31
C ASN A 15 -13.53 -4.63 0.05
N LEU A 16 -12.38 -5.27 0.30
CA LEU A 16 -11.06 -4.63 0.13
C LEU A 16 -10.76 -4.26 -1.33
N ARG A 17 -11.19 -5.07 -2.31
CA ARG A 17 -11.04 -4.78 -3.75
C ARG A 17 -11.69 -3.45 -4.11
N GLU A 18 -12.92 -3.23 -3.70
CA GLU A 18 -13.66 -2.01 -4.03
C GLU A 18 -12.98 -0.76 -3.45
N LEU A 19 -12.59 -0.82 -2.17
CA LEU A 19 -11.88 0.28 -1.51
C LEU A 19 -10.52 0.55 -2.16
N HIS A 20 -9.80 -0.51 -2.50
CA HIS A 20 -8.49 -0.43 -3.10
C HIS A 20 -8.53 0.16 -4.52
N ASP A 21 -9.44 -0.32 -5.36
CA ASP A 21 -9.60 0.16 -6.72
C ASP A 21 -10.02 1.64 -6.73
N ALA A 22 -10.87 2.07 -5.79
CA ALA A 22 -11.21 3.48 -5.62
C ALA A 22 -9.98 4.35 -5.31
N ILE A 23 -9.10 3.91 -4.40
CA ILE A 23 -7.87 4.63 -4.05
C ILE A 23 -6.90 4.69 -5.25
N VAL A 24 -6.77 3.58 -6.01
CA VAL A 24 -5.93 3.51 -7.21
C VAL A 24 -6.46 4.40 -8.33
N ALA A 25 -7.78 4.45 -8.54
CA ALA A 25 -8.42 5.29 -9.56
C ALA A 25 -8.12 6.79 -9.36
N HIS A 26 -7.86 7.22 -8.12
CA HIS A 26 -7.43 8.57 -7.80
C HIS A 26 -5.92 8.82 -7.93
N GLY A 27 -5.14 7.87 -8.45
CA GLY A 27 -3.71 8.03 -8.70
C GLY A 27 -2.85 8.01 -7.43
N THR A 28 -3.38 7.48 -6.33
CA THR A 28 -2.66 7.40 -5.05
C THR A 28 -1.38 6.58 -5.19
N LYS A 29 -0.27 7.11 -4.67
CA LYS A 29 1.01 6.41 -4.60
C LYS A 29 1.10 5.62 -3.31
N PHE A 30 1.46 4.34 -3.41
CA PHE A 30 1.70 3.50 -2.23
C PHE A 30 3.19 3.30 -2.01
N TYR A 31 3.63 3.60 -0.79
CA TYR A 31 5.00 3.37 -0.34
C TYR A 31 5.03 2.15 0.58
N LEU A 32 5.75 1.11 0.17
CA LEU A 32 5.90 -0.12 0.94
C LEU A 32 7.27 -0.11 1.63
N SER A 33 7.32 -0.30 2.95
CA SER A 33 8.62 -0.44 3.63
C SER A 33 9.41 -1.60 3.03
N GLY A 34 10.56 -1.30 2.42
CA GLY A 34 11.32 -2.27 1.64
C GLY A 34 11.70 -3.50 2.46
N MET A 35 12.38 -3.32 3.59
CA MET A 35 12.80 -4.44 4.46
C MET A 35 11.60 -5.20 5.00
N SER A 36 10.60 -4.50 5.54
CA SER A 36 9.42 -5.14 6.14
C SER A 36 8.63 -5.97 5.12
N SER A 37 8.49 -5.48 3.90
CA SER A 37 7.74 -6.17 2.85
C SER A 37 8.52 -7.36 2.31
N LYS A 38 9.83 -7.21 2.06
CA LYS A 38 10.70 -8.28 1.57
C LYS A 38 10.84 -9.43 2.58
N THR A 39 10.96 -9.13 3.88
CA THR A 39 10.97 -10.18 4.93
C THR A 39 9.66 -10.97 4.98
N ARG A 40 8.54 -10.40 4.51
CA ARG A 40 7.25 -11.09 4.38
C ARG A 40 7.06 -11.77 3.03
N GLY A 41 8.11 -11.82 2.21
CA GLY A 41 8.12 -12.49 0.92
C GLY A 41 7.52 -11.69 -0.23
N LEU A 42 7.41 -10.36 -0.12
CA LEU A 42 6.99 -9.53 -1.25
C LEU A 42 8.18 -9.29 -2.19
N THR A 43 8.00 -9.55 -3.48
CA THR A 43 9.02 -9.36 -4.52
C THR A 43 8.69 -8.19 -5.45
N GLU A 44 9.68 -7.72 -6.20
CA GLU A 44 9.51 -6.68 -7.22
C GLU A 44 8.54 -7.11 -8.32
N SER A 45 8.49 -8.40 -8.66
CA SER A 45 7.55 -8.93 -9.66
C SER A 45 6.09 -8.77 -9.26
N GLU A 46 5.77 -8.77 -7.95
CA GLU A 46 4.40 -8.55 -7.46
C GLU A 46 3.93 -7.09 -7.58
N LEU A 47 4.85 -6.16 -7.86
CA LEU A 47 4.58 -4.73 -8.05
C LEU A 47 4.38 -4.33 -9.52
N VAL A 48 4.69 -5.22 -10.47
CA VAL A 48 4.59 -4.93 -11.91
C VAL A 48 3.16 -4.52 -12.26
N GLY A 49 3.02 -3.37 -12.92
CA GLY A 49 1.72 -2.80 -13.30
C GLY A 49 0.94 -2.14 -12.16
N LYS A 50 1.50 -2.07 -10.95
CA LYS A 50 0.87 -1.43 -9.77
C LYS A 50 1.59 -0.13 -9.44
N ASN A 51 0.85 0.88 -8.97
CA ASN A 51 1.40 2.17 -8.57
C ASN A 51 2.06 2.14 -7.17
N TYR A 52 2.87 1.11 -6.92
CA TYR A 52 3.49 0.83 -5.63
C TYR A 52 5.00 0.86 -5.78
N GLU A 53 5.70 1.40 -4.78
CA GLU A 53 7.16 1.37 -4.76
C GLU A 53 7.69 0.98 -3.38
N PHE A 54 8.79 0.21 -3.37
CA PHE A 54 9.53 -0.03 -2.15
C PHE A 54 10.26 1.24 -1.73
N ALA A 55 10.09 1.62 -0.46
CA ALA A 55 10.71 2.78 0.14
C ALA A 55 11.73 2.38 1.22
N ALA A 56 12.87 3.06 1.23
CA ALA A 56 13.82 3.01 2.33
C ALA A 56 13.30 3.81 3.53
N PRO A 57 13.74 3.51 4.77
CA PRO A 57 13.31 4.24 5.97
C PRO A 57 13.45 5.77 5.85
N LYS A 58 14.52 6.26 5.23
CA LYS A 58 14.74 7.69 4.98
C LYS A 58 13.58 8.34 4.21
N LYS A 59 13.07 7.67 3.16
CA LYS A 59 11.96 8.19 2.35
C LYS A 59 10.65 8.20 3.14
N LEU A 60 10.40 7.17 3.95
CA LEU A 60 9.20 7.10 4.80
C LEU A 60 9.17 8.20 5.86
N VAL A 61 10.31 8.45 6.53
CA VAL A 61 10.46 9.56 7.48
C VAL A 61 10.31 10.91 6.78
N GLN A 62 10.93 11.08 5.62
CA GLN A 62 10.77 12.30 4.81
C GLN A 62 9.30 12.57 4.50
N LEU A 63 8.55 11.57 4.00
CA LEU A 63 7.13 11.72 3.71
C LEU A 63 6.33 12.12 4.95
N ALA A 64 6.60 11.50 6.10
CA ALA A 64 5.93 11.82 7.35
C ALA A 64 6.16 13.27 7.84
N VAL A 65 7.33 13.85 7.52
CA VAL A 65 7.69 15.22 7.90
C VAL A 65 7.18 16.24 6.87
N GLU A 66 7.17 15.89 5.58
CA GLU A 66 6.79 16.79 4.49
C GLU A 66 5.28 16.98 4.32
N HIS A 67 4.45 16.06 4.82
CA HIS A 67 3.00 16.18 4.72
C HIS A 67 2.39 16.89 5.92
N ASP A 68 1.41 17.75 5.68
CA ASP A 68 0.75 18.53 6.72
C ASP A 68 0.01 17.67 7.77
N ARG A 69 -0.43 16.47 7.37
CA ARG A 69 -1.26 15.58 8.18
C ARG A 69 -0.83 14.14 8.03
N MET A 70 -0.91 13.42 9.15
CA MET A 70 -0.61 12.00 9.24
C MET A 70 -1.73 11.32 10.02
N PHE A 71 -2.28 10.24 9.46
CA PHE A 71 -3.22 9.35 10.13
C PHE A 71 -2.51 8.04 10.48
N ASN A 72 -2.68 7.55 11.70
CA ASN A 72 -2.12 6.27 12.17
C ASN A 72 -3.27 5.36 12.62
N TYR A 73 -3.19 4.07 12.29
CA TYR A 73 -4.18 3.06 12.58
C TYR A 73 -3.54 1.73 13.01
#